data_AF-A0A3B6TDL0-F1
#
_entry.id   AF-A0A3B6TDL0-F1
#
_cell.length_a   1.000
_cell.length_b   1.000
_cell.length_c   1.000
_cell.angle_alpha   90.00
_cell.angle_beta   90.00
_cell.angle_gamma   90.00
#
_symmetry.space_group_name_H-M   'P 1'
#
loop_
_entity.id
_entity.type
_entity.pdbx_description
1 polymer ?
#
loop_
_entity_poly.entity_id
_entity_poly.type
_entity_poly.pdbx_seq_one_letter_code
_entity_poly.pdbx_strand_id
1 'polypeptide(L)'
;MQPQNNRDVANCMECYASEHNVTEEVAFAAVDSMIEDEWKTTNQSIKHGCQQLPAVQRVVNFTLSGPVYYGDRKDAFTFSLHLDDIIKSLFVKPIPI
;
A
#
# COMPACT_ATOMS: atom_id res chain seq x y z
N MET A 1 7.99 2.25 12.13
CA MET A 1 6.63 2.70 12.48
C MET A 1 6.70 4.03 13.16
N GLN A 2 5.75 4.93 12.86
CA GLN A 2 5.55 6.11 13.69
C GLN A 2 5.11 5.65 15.09
N PRO A 3 5.58 6.28 16.17
CA PRO A 3 5.08 6.00 17.50
C PRO A 3 3.61 6.39 17.57
N GLN A 4 2.81 5.50 18.16
CA GLN A 4 1.38 5.63 18.25
C GLN A 4 0.98 6.80 19.15
N ASN A 5 0.03 7.62 18.69
CA ASN A 5 -0.54 8.70 19.48
C ASN A 5 -1.78 8.16 20.20
N ASN A 6 -1.85 8.31 21.52
CA ASN A 6 -2.96 7.84 22.37
C ASN A 6 -4.33 8.50 22.06
N ARG A 7 -4.43 9.32 21.02
CA ARG A 7 -5.67 9.94 20.53
C ARG A 7 -6.17 9.35 19.21
N ASP A 8 -5.40 8.45 18.60
CA ASP A 8 -5.78 7.84 17.33
C ASP A 8 -6.83 6.75 17.56
N VAL A 9 -7.77 6.62 16.62
CA VAL A 9 -8.74 5.52 16.62
C VAL A 9 -8.01 4.21 16.29
N ALA A 10 -8.50 3.09 16.83
CA ALA A 10 -7.95 1.77 16.57
C ALA A 10 -7.81 1.51 15.06
N ASN A 11 -6.60 1.12 14.63
CA ASN A 11 -6.31 0.78 13.24
C ASN A 11 -6.67 -0.69 12.94
N CYS A 12 -6.61 -1.09 11.66
CA CYS A 12 -7.01 -2.44 11.25
C CYS A 12 -6.19 -3.55 11.92
N MET A 13 -4.91 -3.31 12.20
CA MET A 13 -4.03 -4.27 12.87
C MET A 13 -4.48 -4.52 14.30
N GLU A 14 -4.81 -3.45 15.02
CA GLU A 14 -5.29 -3.51 16.39
C GLU A 14 -6.67 -4.16 16.49
N CYS A 15 -7.56 -3.82 15.56
CA CYS A 15 -8.87 -4.46 15.45
C CYS A 15 -8.70 -5.96 15.22
N TYR A 16 -7.84 -6.38 14.30
CA TYR A 16 -7.58 -7.79 14.02
C TYR A 16 -6.96 -8.51 15.24
N ALA A 17 -5.94 -7.91 15.86
CA ALA A 17 -5.29 -8.47 17.04
C ALA A 17 -6.28 -8.66 18.21
N SER A 18 -7.15 -7.68 18.44
CA SER A 18 -8.19 -7.71 19.48
C SER A 18 -9.28 -8.75 19.16
N GLU A 19 -9.80 -8.75 17.93
CA GLU A 19 -10.87 -9.65 17.50
C GLU A 19 -10.44 -11.12 17.54
N HIS A 20 -9.19 -11.41 17.17
CA HIS A 20 -8.65 -12.76 17.13
C HIS A 20 -7.82 -13.15 18.36
N ASN A 21 -7.63 -12.23 19.31
CA ASN A 21 -6.78 -12.41 20.50
C ASN A 21 -5.37 -12.91 20.13
N VAL A 22 -4.72 -12.23 19.19
CA VAL A 22 -3.37 -12.55 18.68
C VAL A 22 -2.40 -11.39 18.89
N THR A 23 -1.10 -11.64 18.69
CA THR A 23 -0.09 -10.59 18.77
C THR A 23 -0.15 -9.66 17.54
N GLU A 24 0.46 -8.48 17.66
CA GLU A 24 0.54 -7.51 16.56
C GLU A 24 1.26 -8.10 15.34
N GLU A 25 2.31 -8.90 15.56
CA GLU A 25 3.05 -9.56 14.49
C GLU A 25 2.18 -10.57 13.72
N VAL A 26 1.31 -11.30 14.44
CA VAL A 26 0.36 -12.22 13.82
C VAL A 26 -0.70 -11.45 13.03
N ALA A 27 -1.17 -10.32 13.56
CA ALA A 27 -2.07 -9.44 12.82
C ALA A 27 -1.42 -8.93 11.53
N PHE A 28 -0.15 -8.52 11.57
CA PHE A 28 0.63 -8.12 10.39
C PHE A 28 0.69 -9.21 9.33
N ALA A 29 1.07 -10.42 9.73
CA ALA A 29 1.14 -11.54 8.80
C ALA A 29 -0.24 -11.85 8.16
N ALA A 30 -1.31 -11.77 8.96
CA ALA A 30 -2.66 -12.00 8.46
C ALA A 30 -3.12 -10.94 7.46
N VAL A 31 -2.97 -9.66 7.78
CA VAL A 31 -3.37 -8.56 6.89
C VAL A 31 -2.51 -8.54 5.63
N ASP A 32 -1.21 -8.84 5.71
CA ASP A 32 -0.36 -8.97 4.53
C ASP A 32 -0.85 -10.09 3.61
N SER A 33 -1.21 -11.26 4.18
CA SER A 33 -1.78 -12.37 3.40
C SER A 33 -3.09 -11.97 2.72
N MET A 34 -3.96 -11.20 3.39
CA MET A 34 -5.19 -10.69 2.79
C MET A 34 -4.89 -9.73 1.63
N ILE A 35 -3.93 -8.82 1.80
CA ILE A 35 -3.49 -7.91 0.74
C ILE A 35 -2.97 -8.69 -0.47
N GLU A 36 -2.16 -9.74 -0.26
CA GLU A 36 -1.66 -10.59 -1.34
C GLU A 36 -2.76 -11.31 -2.11
N ASP A 37 -3.78 -11.82 -1.40
CA ASP A 37 -4.92 -12.48 -2.04
C ASP A 37 -5.78 -11.48 -2.84
N GLU A 38 -5.99 -10.27 -2.33
CA GLU A 38 -6.68 -9.21 -3.06
C GLU A 38 -5.89 -8.74 -4.29
N TRP A 39 -4.56 -8.74 -4.23
CA TRP A 39 -3.72 -8.53 -5.42
C TRP A 39 -3.94 -9.60 -6.49
N LYS A 40 -4.03 -10.88 -6.11
CA LYS A 40 -4.31 -11.98 -7.05
C LYS A 40 -5.68 -11.79 -7.71
N THR A 41 -6.70 -11.45 -6.92
CA THR A 41 -8.06 -11.16 -7.41
C THR A 41 -8.06 -9.98 -8.38
N THR A 42 -7.36 -8.90 -8.04
CA THR A 42 -7.23 -7.71 -8.91
C THR A 42 -6.54 -8.06 -10.23
N ASN A 43 -5.47 -8.83 -10.20
CA ASN A 43 -4.76 -9.26 -11.41
C ASN A 43 -5.63 -10.16 -12.30
N GLN A 44 -6.44 -11.03 -11.70
CA GLN A 44 -7.41 -11.84 -12.45
C GLN A 44 -8.48 -10.96 -13.11
N SER A 45 -9.05 -9.99 -12.41
CA SER A 45 -10.10 -9.12 -12.98
C SER A 45 -9.57 -8.26 -14.14
N ILE A 46 -8.34 -7.76 -14.01
CA ILE A 46 -7.61 -7.06 -15.08
C ILE A 46 -7.46 -7.96 -16.31
N LYS A 47 -6.97 -9.19 -16.12
CA LYS A 47 -6.78 -10.17 -17.21
C LYS A 47 -8.08 -10.47 -17.95
N HIS A 48 -9.21 -10.52 -17.27
CA HIS A 48 -10.52 -10.81 -17.85
C HIS A 48 -11.26 -9.56 -18.40
N GLY A 49 -10.57 -8.42 -18.51
CA GLY A 49 -11.07 -7.27 -19.28
C GLY A 49 -11.77 -6.17 -18.47
N CYS A 50 -11.68 -6.17 -17.14
CA CYS A 50 -12.22 -5.05 -16.35
C CYS A 50 -11.54 -3.69 -16.66
N GLN A 51 -10.33 -3.67 -17.24
CA GLN A 51 -9.61 -2.44 -17.63
C GLN A 51 -10.21 -1.67 -18.82
N GLN A 52 -11.29 -2.17 -19.44
CA GLN A 52 -11.90 -1.50 -20.61
C GLN A 52 -12.49 -0.11 -20.29
N LEU A 53 -12.74 0.20 -19.01
CA LEU A 53 -13.30 1.48 -18.59
C LEU A 53 -12.21 2.39 -17.98
N PRO A 54 -12.07 3.66 -18.44
CA PRO A 54 -11.09 4.61 -17.91
C PRO A 54 -11.16 4.81 -16.39
N ALA A 55 -12.36 4.72 -15.80
CA ALA A 55 -12.55 4.80 -14.36
C ALA A 55 -11.90 3.61 -13.62
N VAL A 56 -12.05 2.39 -14.15
CA VAL A 56 -11.44 1.19 -13.56
C VAL A 56 -9.92 1.26 -13.65
N GLN A 57 -9.38 1.72 -14.79
CA GLN A 57 -7.94 1.91 -14.93
C GLN A 57 -7.37 2.90 -13.90
N ARG A 58 -8.11 3.98 -13.59
CA ARG A 58 -7.68 4.94 -12.57
C ARG A 58 -7.63 4.30 -11.18
N VAL A 59 -8.62 3.50 -10.82
CA VAL A 59 -8.63 2.76 -9.54
C VAL A 59 -7.46 1.79 -9.47
N VAL A 60 -7.21 1.02 -10.54
CA VAL A 60 -6.07 0.10 -10.62
C VAL A 60 -4.74 0.84 -10.45
N ASN A 61 -4.55 1.95 -11.17
CA ASN A 61 -3.34 2.76 -11.05
C ASN A 61 -3.16 3.35 -9.63
N PHE A 62 -4.25 3.72 -8.97
CA PHE A 62 -4.22 4.19 -7.58
C PHE A 62 -3.78 3.06 -6.64
N THR A 63 -4.36 1.86 -6.75
CA THR A 63 -3.95 0.70 -5.96
C THR A 63 -2.47 0.36 -6.17
N LEU A 64 -1.97 0.44 -7.41
CA LEU A 64 -0.55 0.21 -7.76
C LEU A 64 0.41 1.23 -7.14
N SER A 65 -0.09 2.40 -6.72
CA SER A 65 0.74 3.37 -6.00
C SER A 65 0.97 3.01 -4.54
N GLY A 66 0.15 2.12 -3.95
CA GLY A 66 0.23 1.72 -2.54
C GLY A 66 1.63 1.27 -2.11
N PRO A 67 2.25 0.29 -2.79
CA PRO A 67 3.61 -0.16 -2.46
C PRO A 67 4.68 0.93 -2.63
N VAL A 68 4.49 1.92 -3.51
CA VAL A 68 5.43 3.04 -3.68
C VAL A 68 5.44 3.94 -2.44
N TYR A 69 4.26 4.18 -1.85
CA TYR A 69 4.14 5.07 -0.69
C TYR A 69 4.32 4.34 0.65
N TYR A 70 3.83 3.10 0.75
CA TYR A 70 3.68 2.39 2.02
C TYR A 70 4.41 1.05 2.08
N GLY A 71 5.17 0.71 1.02
CA GLY A 71 6.05 -0.45 1.02
C GLY A 71 7.07 -0.41 2.15
N ASP A 72 7.55 -1.58 2.56
CA ASP A 72 8.52 -1.75 3.66
C ASP A 72 8.09 -1.10 4.99
N ARG A 73 6.77 -0.95 5.23
CA ARG A 73 6.22 -0.30 6.44
C ARG A 73 6.66 1.17 6.61
N LYS A 74 6.89 1.86 5.50
CA LYS A 74 7.25 3.30 5.48
C LYS A 74 5.99 4.15 5.29
N ASP A 75 6.03 5.40 5.73
CA ASP A 75 5.02 6.40 5.37
C ASP A 75 5.67 7.46 4.50
N ALA A 76 5.85 7.12 3.22
CA ALA A 76 6.52 7.98 2.26
C ALA A 76 5.62 9.12 1.77
N PHE A 77 4.30 9.01 1.98
CA PHE A 77 3.35 10.05 1.65
C PHE A 77 3.48 11.24 2.61
N THR A 78 3.52 10.98 3.92
CA THR A 78 3.74 12.03 4.92
C THR A 78 5.22 12.45 4.97
N PHE A 79 6.14 11.49 4.90
CA PHE A 79 7.58 11.74 4.94
C PHE A 79 8.23 11.53 3.57
N SER A 80 8.21 12.59 2.77
CA SER A 80 8.70 12.60 1.39
C SER A 80 10.18 12.24 1.21
N LEU A 81 10.98 12.22 2.29
CA LEU A 81 12.36 11.74 2.27
C LEU A 81 12.49 10.33 1.67
N HIS A 82 11.49 9.48 1.87
CA HIS A 82 11.46 8.13 1.29
C HIS A 82 11.23 8.10 -0.23
N LEU A 83 10.81 9.22 -0.84
CA LEU A 83 10.56 9.35 -2.28
C LEU A 83 11.62 10.18 -3.01
N ASP A 84 12.63 10.71 -2.31
CA ASP A 84 13.57 11.68 -2.86
C ASP A 84 14.25 11.17 -4.16
N ASP A 85 14.74 9.93 -4.15
CA ASP A 85 15.37 9.32 -5.32
C ASP A 85 14.38 9.09 -6.47
N ILE A 86 13.16 8.67 -6.16
CA ILE A 86 12.09 8.46 -7.15
C ILE A 86 11.73 9.80 -7.81
N ILE A 87 11.51 10.84 -7.00
CA ILE A 87 11.16 12.18 -7.49
C ILE A 87 12.30 12.72 -8.35
N LYS A 88 13.55 12.60 -7.89
CA LYS A 88 14.72 13.05 -8.67
C LYS A 88 14.82 12.30 -9.99
N SER A 89 14.62 10.99 -10.00
CA SER A 89 14.69 10.18 -11.22
C SER A 89 13.57 10.51 -12.22
N LEU A 90 12.36 10.82 -11.74
CA LEU A 90 11.20 11.05 -12.62
C LEU A 90 11.10 12.50 -13.11
N PHE A 91 11.54 13.47 -12.29
CA PHE A 91 11.25 14.90 -12.53
C PHE A 91 12.48 15.81 -12.57
N VAL A 92 13.67 15.33 -12.20
CA VAL A 92 14.88 16.18 -12.11
C VAL A 92 16.00 15.71 -13.03
N LYS A 93 16.30 14.40 -13.02
CA LYS A 93 17.42 13.81 -13.77
C LYS A 93 16.91 13.23 -15.09
N PRO A 94 17.27 13.79 -16.25
CA PRO A 94 16.90 13.21 -17.53
C PRO A 94 17.60 11.86 -17.73
N ILE A 95 16.97 10.97 -18.49
CA ILE A 95 17.58 9.71 -18.93
C ILE A 95 18.68 10.04 -19.94
N PRO A 96 19.94 9.62 -19.72
CA PRO A 96 21.02 9.82 -20.69
C PRO A 96 20.68 9.17 -22.03
N ILE A 97 21.00 9.87 -23.12
CA ILE A 97 20.83 9.39 -24.50
C ILE A 97 22.11 8.69 -24.95
#